data_AF-A0A9F7QTN1-F1
#
_entry.id   AF-A0A9F7QTN1-F1
#
_cell.length_a   1.000
_cell.length_b   1.000
_cell.length_c   1.000
_cell.angle_alpha   90.00
_cell.angle_beta   90.00
_cell.angle_gamma   90.00
#
_symmetry.space_group_name_H-M   'P 1'
#
loop_
_entity.id
_entity.type
_entity.pdbx_description
1 polymer ?
#
loop_
_entity_poly.entity_id
_entity_poly.type
_entity_poly.pdbx_seq_one_letter_code
_entity_poly.pdbx_strand_id
1 'polypeptide(L)'
;MKKLIRIILRDAQYFFSCSIHFALLLLSLAAMSKLIPAQEAAKIYHTNYVRNARAIGVLWIIFTICFAIITMVVFIQPYWIGDSVDTPQSGYFGLFHYCIGNPITGELVCKGSALDFGSIPSGAFKTAMFFVGISFLLVVGTIGCFGLFFFCNAGSVYKICAWIQLAAATCMVIGCMIYPDGWDSEEVKRMCGQRTDKYTLGNCTVRWAYILAIISIMDSLVLSFLAFVLGNRQDKLLPEDFQVGENTGKMTKQA
;
A
#
# COMPACT_ATOMS: atom_id res chain seq x y z
N MET A 1 22.86 -1.24 9.97
CA MET A 1 21.62 -0.49 9.61
C MET A 1 21.66 0.15 8.22
N LYS A 2 22.60 1.08 7.91
CA LYS A 2 22.70 1.72 6.56
C LYS A 2 22.83 0.75 5.37
N LYS A 3 23.43 -0.43 5.57
CA LYS A 3 23.54 -1.49 4.53
C LYS A 3 22.21 -2.20 4.32
N LEU A 4 21.50 -2.54 5.39
CA LEU A 4 20.16 -3.13 5.37
C LEU A 4 19.12 -2.15 4.78
N ILE A 5 19.20 -0.86 5.10
CA ILE A 5 18.32 0.18 4.53
C ILE A 5 18.58 0.36 3.04
N ARG A 6 19.84 0.39 2.59
CA ARG A 6 20.16 0.42 1.15
C ARG A 6 19.71 -0.82 0.41
N ILE A 7 19.73 -1.98 1.07
CA ILE A 7 19.19 -3.23 0.52
C ILE A 7 17.66 -3.11 0.44
N ILE A 8 16.96 -2.72 1.51
CA ILE A 8 15.50 -2.54 1.53
C ILE A 8 15.03 -1.51 0.50
N LEU A 9 15.71 -0.36 0.37
CA LEU A 9 15.34 0.66 -0.63
C LEU A 9 15.59 0.20 -2.06
N ARG A 10 16.73 -0.45 -2.28
CA ARG A 10 17.06 -1.06 -3.57
C ARG A 10 16.01 -2.11 -3.90
N ASP A 11 15.78 -3.06 -3.01
CA ASP A 11 14.83 -4.14 -3.17
C ASP A 11 13.41 -3.62 -3.31
N ALA A 12 13.00 -2.57 -2.60
CA ALA A 12 11.69 -1.92 -2.76
C ALA A 12 11.55 -1.22 -4.11
N GLN A 13 12.58 -0.52 -4.61
CA GLN A 13 12.56 0.09 -5.96
C GLN A 13 12.61 -0.96 -7.07
N TYR A 14 13.38 -2.04 -6.90
CA TYR A 14 13.39 -3.18 -7.82
C TYR A 14 12.05 -3.90 -7.81
N PHE A 15 11.47 -4.11 -6.63
CA PHE A 15 10.18 -4.73 -6.44
C PHE A 15 9.08 -3.88 -7.07
N PHE A 16 9.09 -2.57 -6.86
CA PHE A 16 8.17 -1.63 -7.52
C PHE A 16 8.31 -1.63 -9.04
N SER A 17 9.55 -1.61 -9.55
CA SER A 17 9.81 -1.70 -10.98
C SER A 17 9.31 -3.02 -11.55
N CYS A 18 9.45 -4.12 -10.81
CA CYS A 18 8.95 -5.44 -11.17
C CYS A 18 7.41 -5.50 -11.11
N SER A 19 6.78 -4.96 -10.06
CA SER A 19 5.32 -4.85 -9.91
C SER A 19 4.71 -4.05 -11.06
N ILE A 20 5.31 -2.92 -11.46
CA ILE A 20 4.83 -2.13 -12.61
C ILE A 20 5.00 -2.91 -13.91
N HIS A 21 6.19 -3.46 -14.19
CA HIS A 21 6.45 -4.17 -15.44
C HIS A 21 5.54 -5.40 -15.56
N PHE A 22 5.34 -6.12 -14.47
CA PHE A 22 4.49 -7.28 -14.40
C PHE A 22 3.01 -6.91 -14.47
N ALA A 23 2.58 -5.84 -13.83
CA ALA A 23 1.22 -5.31 -13.96
C ALA A 23 0.92 -4.84 -15.39
N LEU A 24 1.88 -4.19 -16.07
CA LEU A 24 1.77 -3.82 -17.48
C LEU A 24 1.68 -5.07 -18.38
N LEU A 25 2.52 -6.07 -18.11
CA LEU A 25 2.51 -7.34 -18.82
C LEU A 25 1.17 -8.06 -18.62
N LEU A 26 0.64 -8.07 -17.40
CA LEU A 26 -0.67 -8.63 -17.05
C LEU A 26 -1.81 -7.83 -17.70
N LEU A 27 -1.73 -6.51 -17.76
CA LEU A 27 -2.68 -5.65 -18.48
C LEU A 27 -2.70 -6.02 -19.96
N SER A 28 -1.52 -6.21 -20.55
CA SER A 28 -1.34 -6.56 -21.95
C SER A 28 -1.88 -7.96 -22.25
N LEU A 29 -1.59 -8.94 -21.39
CA LEU A 29 -2.17 -10.29 -21.46
C LEU A 29 -3.69 -10.28 -21.24
N ALA A 30 -4.20 -9.39 -20.39
CA ALA A 30 -5.62 -9.21 -20.16
C ALA A 30 -6.33 -8.59 -21.36
N ALA A 31 -5.72 -7.62 -22.02
CA ALA A 31 -6.20 -7.06 -23.27
C ALA A 31 -6.20 -8.10 -24.41
N MET A 32 -5.16 -8.96 -24.46
CA MET A 32 -5.02 -9.97 -25.50
C MET A 32 -6.08 -11.09 -25.45
N SER A 33 -6.70 -11.32 -24.29
CA SER A 33 -7.78 -12.31 -24.13
C SER A 33 -9.11 -11.95 -24.81
N LYS A 34 -9.21 -10.78 -25.46
CA LYS A 34 -10.43 -10.32 -26.16
C LYS A 34 -10.56 -10.74 -27.63
N LEU A 35 -9.58 -11.41 -28.24
CA LEU A 35 -9.68 -11.86 -29.64
C LEU A 35 -9.41 -13.37 -29.79
N ILE A 36 -10.36 -14.10 -30.39
CA ILE A 36 -10.31 -15.38 -31.18
C ILE A 36 -11.45 -16.38 -30.79
N PRO A 37 -12.07 -17.13 -31.75
CA PRO A 37 -13.40 -17.74 -31.62
C PRO A 37 -13.47 -19.08 -30.84
N ALA A 38 -14.70 -19.44 -30.44
CA ALA A 38 -15.05 -19.83 -29.05
C ALA A 38 -15.41 -21.31 -28.78
N GLN A 39 -15.35 -22.20 -29.76
CA GLN A 39 -15.73 -23.63 -29.71
C GLN A 39 -14.87 -24.59 -28.84
N GLU A 40 -13.86 -25.14 -29.52
CA GLU A 40 -13.03 -26.27 -29.08
C GLU A 40 -11.71 -25.82 -28.43
N ALA A 41 -11.27 -24.60 -28.78
CA ALA A 41 -10.30 -23.85 -28.00
C ALA A 41 -10.79 -23.67 -26.55
N ALA A 42 -12.08 -23.46 -26.30
CA ALA A 42 -12.59 -23.12 -24.97
C ALA A 42 -12.23 -24.12 -23.88
N LYS A 43 -12.18 -25.44 -24.12
CA LYS A 43 -11.89 -26.42 -23.05
C LYS A 43 -10.39 -26.48 -22.67
N ILE A 44 -9.51 -26.39 -23.67
CA ILE A 44 -8.04 -26.31 -23.49
C ILE A 44 -7.63 -24.92 -22.98
N TYR A 45 -8.30 -23.88 -23.47
CA TYR A 45 -8.12 -22.51 -22.99
C TYR A 45 -8.65 -22.37 -21.55
N HIS A 46 -9.79 -22.97 -21.18
CA HIS A 46 -10.31 -22.93 -19.80
C HIS A 46 -9.33 -23.52 -18.80
N THR A 47 -8.75 -24.68 -19.08
CA THR A 47 -7.78 -25.34 -18.17
C THR A 47 -6.49 -24.53 -18.01
N ASN A 48 -5.93 -24.03 -19.11
CA ASN A 48 -4.78 -23.12 -19.05
C ASN A 48 -5.12 -21.78 -18.39
N TYR A 49 -6.32 -21.24 -18.64
CA TYR A 49 -6.81 -19.99 -18.09
C TYR A 49 -7.02 -20.06 -16.58
N VAL A 50 -7.63 -21.13 -16.06
CA VAL A 50 -7.82 -21.35 -14.62
C VAL A 50 -6.47 -21.52 -13.92
N ARG A 51 -5.51 -22.25 -14.52
CA ARG A 51 -4.15 -22.38 -13.97
C ARG A 51 -3.43 -21.04 -13.93
N ASN A 52 -3.52 -20.25 -15.00
CA ASN A 52 -2.92 -18.92 -15.08
C ASN A 52 -3.58 -17.95 -14.09
N ALA A 53 -4.90 -17.98 -13.94
CA ALA A 53 -5.63 -17.15 -12.97
C ALA A 53 -5.24 -17.47 -11.52
N ARG A 54 -5.09 -18.76 -11.18
CA ARG A 54 -4.58 -19.18 -9.86
C ARG A 54 -3.14 -18.73 -9.62
N ALA A 55 -2.27 -18.83 -10.63
CA ALA A 55 -0.89 -18.34 -10.54
C ALA A 55 -0.84 -16.83 -10.29
N ILE A 56 -1.68 -16.05 -11.00
CA ILE A 56 -1.80 -14.60 -10.79
C ILE A 56 -2.34 -14.28 -9.40
N GLY A 57 -3.31 -15.05 -8.90
CA GLY A 57 -3.82 -14.91 -7.53
C GLY A 57 -2.75 -15.16 -6.46
N VAL A 58 -1.93 -16.22 -6.62
CA VAL A 58 -0.78 -16.50 -5.72
C VAL A 58 0.24 -15.37 -5.77
N LEU A 59 0.54 -14.84 -6.95
CA LEU A 59 1.46 -13.72 -7.07
C LEU A 59 0.91 -12.45 -6.41
N TRP A 60 -0.39 -12.18 -6.57
CA TRP A 60 -1.04 -11.05 -5.90
C TRP A 60 -0.99 -11.17 -4.37
N ILE A 61 -1.12 -12.38 -3.81
CA ILE A 61 -0.91 -12.65 -2.38
C ILE A 61 0.50 -12.27 -1.95
N ILE A 62 1.52 -12.80 -2.66
CA ILE A 62 2.93 -12.54 -2.35
C ILE A 62 3.20 -11.03 -2.39
N PHE A 63 2.72 -10.34 -3.42
CA PHE A 63 2.90 -8.91 -3.55
C PHE A 63 2.18 -8.12 -2.45
N THR A 64 0.99 -8.53 -2.05
CA THR A 64 0.25 -7.91 -0.93
C THR A 64 1.00 -8.08 0.41
N ILE A 65 1.63 -9.24 0.64
CA ILE A 65 2.45 -9.47 1.85
C ILE A 65 3.69 -8.58 1.86
N CYS A 66 4.42 -8.50 0.75
CA CYS A 66 5.57 -7.60 0.63
C CYS A 66 5.16 -6.13 0.81
N PHE A 67 4.02 -5.74 0.24
CA PHE A 67 3.47 -4.40 0.40
C PHE A 67 3.11 -4.07 1.85
N ALA A 68 2.57 -5.02 2.61
CA ALA A 68 2.31 -4.86 4.04
C ALA A 68 3.60 -4.60 4.84
N ILE A 69 4.71 -5.26 4.49
CA ILE A 69 6.01 -5.01 5.12
C ILE A 69 6.48 -3.58 4.79
N ILE A 70 6.36 -3.14 3.54
CA ILE A 70 6.76 -1.78 3.14
C ILE A 70 5.93 -0.73 3.90
N THR A 71 4.62 -0.88 3.95
CA THR A 71 3.73 0.07 4.65
C THR A 71 3.95 0.07 6.16
N MET A 72 4.25 -1.09 6.77
CA MET A 72 4.69 -1.18 8.17
C MET A 72 6.00 -0.40 8.40
N VAL A 73 6.99 -0.56 7.51
CA VAL A 73 8.28 0.15 7.60
C VAL A 73 8.06 1.66 7.46
N VAL A 74 7.24 2.10 6.50
CA VAL A 74 6.89 3.51 6.30
C VAL A 74 6.24 4.11 7.57
N PHE A 75 5.35 3.36 8.22
CA PHE A 75 4.67 3.81 9.43
C PHE A 75 5.63 3.93 10.64
N ILE A 76 6.49 2.93 10.86
CA ILE A 76 7.33 2.85 12.07
C ILE A 76 8.60 3.71 11.94
N GLN A 77 9.18 3.83 10.74
CA GLN A 77 10.52 4.38 10.59
C GLN A 77 10.53 5.91 10.68
N PRO A 78 11.39 6.51 11.54
CA PRO A 78 11.39 7.94 11.78
C PRO A 78 12.21 8.73 10.73
N TYR A 79 12.37 8.19 9.53
CA TYR A 79 13.21 8.75 8.48
C TYR A 79 12.35 9.31 7.34
N TRP A 80 11.39 10.17 7.68
CA TRP A 80 10.59 10.90 6.69
C TRP A 80 11.30 12.17 6.26
N ILE A 81 11.83 12.93 7.22
CA ILE A 81 12.67 14.11 7.01
C ILE A 81 13.92 14.02 7.88
N GLY A 82 14.99 14.68 7.50
CA GLY A 82 15.99 15.03 8.51
C GLY A 82 17.05 15.98 8.05
N ASP A 83 18.15 15.93 8.79
CA ASP A 83 19.33 16.75 8.60
C ASP A 83 19.94 16.67 7.20
N SER A 84 20.66 17.72 6.86
CA SER A 84 21.46 17.89 5.64
C SER A 84 22.86 18.34 6.03
N VAL A 85 23.74 18.52 5.03
CA VAL A 85 25.03 19.17 5.23
C VAL A 85 24.90 20.63 5.69
N ASP A 86 23.77 21.28 5.38
CA ASP A 86 23.50 22.69 5.68
C ASP A 86 22.76 22.92 7.01
N THR A 87 22.40 21.85 7.72
CA THR A 87 21.69 21.97 9.01
C THR A 87 22.64 22.16 10.18
N PRO A 88 22.33 23.05 11.14
CA PRO A 88 23.18 23.33 12.29
C PRO A 88 23.25 22.18 13.31
N GLN A 89 22.30 21.24 13.27
CA GLN A 89 22.23 20.09 14.17
C GLN A 89 21.73 18.86 13.43
N SER A 90 22.22 17.68 13.83
CA SER A 90 21.79 16.41 13.27
C SER A 90 20.45 15.96 13.83
N GLY A 91 19.60 15.35 13.02
CA GLY A 91 18.32 14.85 13.48
C GLY A 91 17.44 14.29 12.39
N TYR A 92 16.33 13.71 12.78
CA TYR A 92 15.35 13.14 11.87
C TYR A 92 13.96 13.13 12.49
N PHE A 93 12.96 13.27 11.61
CA PHE A 93 11.55 13.28 11.96
C PHE A 93 10.82 12.16 11.23
N GLY A 94 10.01 11.42 11.98
CA GLY A 94 9.00 10.49 11.48
C GLY A 94 7.59 11.06 11.57
N LEU A 95 6.61 10.15 11.55
CA LEU A 95 5.20 10.46 11.79
C LEU A 95 4.91 10.79 13.27
N PHE A 96 5.47 10.00 14.19
CA PHE A 96 5.20 10.13 15.63
C PHE A 96 6.46 10.10 16.49
N HIS A 97 7.61 9.75 15.93
CA HIS A 97 8.89 9.67 16.63
C HIS A 97 9.91 10.55 15.91
N TYR A 98 10.66 11.33 16.67
CA TYR A 98 11.69 12.23 16.13
C TYR A 98 12.89 12.27 17.08
N CYS A 99 14.07 12.53 16.53
CA CYS A 99 15.29 12.68 17.32
C CYS A 99 16.04 13.92 16.86
N ILE A 100 16.45 14.74 17.82
CA ILE A 100 17.17 15.99 17.57
C ILE A 100 18.49 15.93 18.36
N GLY A 101 19.59 16.23 17.69
CA GLY A 101 20.93 16.29 18.27
C GLY A 101 21.11 17.52 19.15
N ASN A 102 21.65 17.33 20.35
CA ASN A 102 22.02 18.43 21.21
C ASN A 102 23.17 19.23 20.58
N PRO A 103 23.06 20.57 20.41
CA PRO A 103 24.10 21.37 19.76
C PRO A 103 25.47 21.34 20.46
N ILE A 104 25.50 21.00 21.75
CA ILE A 104 26.72 21.04 22.57
C ILE A 104 27.36 19.65 22.67
N THR A 105 26.59 18.62 23.01
CA THR A 105 27.12 17.26 23.24
C THR A 105 27.07 16.36 22.00
N GLY A 106 26.33 16.75 20.96
CA GLY A 106 26.10 15.91 19.77
C GLY A 106 25.22 14.69 20.03
N GLU A 107 24.70 14.51 21.24
CA GLU A 107 23.85 13.38 21.61
C GLU A 107 22.42 13.56 21.07
N LEU A 108 21.86 12.49 20.49
CA LEU A 108 20.51 12.50 19.91
C LEU A 108 19.46 12.29 21.02
N VAL A 109 18.65 13.30 21.26
CA VAL A 109 17.50 13.20 22.18
C VAL A 109 16.28 12.81 21.37
N CYS A 110 15.79 11.59 21.60
CA CYS A 110 14.61 11.04 20.93
C CYS A 110 13.34 11.26 21.75
N LYS A 111 12.29 11.72 21.09
CA LYS A 111 10.97 11.98 21.66
C LYS A 111 9.89 11.48 20.72
N GLY A 112 8.70 11.27 21.28
CA GLY A 112 7.54 10.84 20.50
C GLY A 112 7.20 9.37 20.74
N SER A 113 5.91 9.08 20.90
CA SER A 113 5.38 7.72 20.95
C SER A 113 4.01 7.70 20.27
N ALA A 114 3.66 6.55 19.69
CA ALA A 114 2.38 6.35 19.04
C ALA A 114 1.18 6.46 20.01
N LEU A 115 1.43 6.27 21.32
CA LEU A 115 0.41 6.32 22.38
C LEU A 115 0.43 7.63 23.17
N ASP A 116 1.47 8.45 23.01
CA ASP A 116 1.60 9.73 23.70
C ASP A 116 1.46 10.90 22.70
N PHE A 117 0.21 11.22 22.37
CA PHE A 117 -0.12 12.30 21.44
C PHE A 117 0.32 13.69 21.92
N GLY A 118 0.65 13.88 23.20
CA GLY A 118 1.17 15.14 23.73
C GLY A 118 2.60 15.43 23.27
N SER A 119 3.37 14.38 23.01
CA SER A 119 4.78 14.47 22.62
C SER A 119 5.04 14.81 21.14
N ILE A 120 4.01 14.72 20.29
CA ILE A 120 4.08 14.95 18.84
C ILE A 120 3.96 16.46 18.55
N PRO A 121 4.91 17.06 17.80
CA PRO A 121 5.11 18.50 17.76
C PRO A 121 4.01 19.30 17.04
N SER A 122 3.33 18.70 16.04
CA SER A 122 2.29 19.38 15.27
C SER A 122 1.00 18.58 15.20
N GLY A 123 -0.14 19.27 15.14
CA GLY A 123 -1.44 18.64 14.88
C GLY A 123 -1.48 17.93 13.53
N ALA A 124 -0.78 18.47 12.53
CA ALA A 124 -0.65 17.87 11.20
C ALA A 124 0.05 16.50 11.26
N PHE A 125 1.16 16.36 12.01
CA PHE A 125 1.83 15.05 12.16
C PHE A 125 0.94 14.03 12.87
N LYS A 126 0.14 14.44 13.86
CA LYS A 126 -0.84 13.55 14.51
C LYS A 126 -1.86 13.04 13.49
N THR A 127 -2.45 13.94 12.69
CA THR A 127 -3.44 13.58 11.67
C THR A 127 -2.83 12.71 10.56
N ALA A 128 -1.62 13.04 10.09
CA ALA A 128 -0.90 12.24 9.12
C ALA A 128 -0.62 10.83 9.66
N MET A 129 -0.21 10.70 10.93
CA MET A 129 -0.02 9.43 11.60
C MET A 129 -1.31 8.58 11.59
N PHE A 130 -2.47 9.17 11.90
CA PHE A 130 -3.74 8.44 11.85
C PHE A 130 -4.05 7.92 10.45
N PHE A 131 -3.96 8.75 9.42
CA PHE A 131 -4.27 8.31 8.04
C PHE A 131 -3.28 7.27 7.52
N VAL A 132 -1.97 7.45 7.75
CA VAL A 132 -0.97 6.44 7.36
C VAL A 132 -1.14 5.15 8.16
N GLY A 133 -1.48 5.25 9.44
CA GLY A 133 -1.79 4.10 10.30
C GLY A 133 -3.02 3.33 9.83
N ILE A 134 -4.11 4.03 9.48
CA ILE A 134 -5.31 3.40 8.89
C ILE A 134 -4.97 2.72 7.57
N SER A 135 -4.17 3.36 6.71
CA SER A 135 -3.70 2.73 5.48
C SER A 135 -2.97 1.42 5.76
N PHE A 136 -2.04 1.41 6.70
CA PHE A 136 -1.32 0.19 7.10
C PHE A 136 -2.29 -0.90 7.61
N LEU A 137 -3.24 -0.55 8.47
CA LEU A 137 -4.22 -1.50 9.00
C LEU A 137 -5.15 -2.07 7.92
N LEU A 138 -5.54 -1.27 6.92
CA LEU A 138 -6.32 -1.73 5.77
C LEU A 138 -5.53 -2.73 4.91
N VAL A 139 -4.24 -2.48 4.70
CA VAL A 139 -3.35 -3.42 3.98
C VAL A 139 -3.20 -4.74 4.74
N VAL A 140 -2.99 -4.69 6.07
CA VAL A 140 -2.96 -5.88 6.92
C VAL A 140 -4.32 -6.59 6.92
N GLY A 141 -5.43 -5.84 6.94
CA GLY A 141 -6.78 -6.37 6.82
C GLY A 141 -7.00 -7.13 5.51
N THR A 142 -6.41 -6.66 4.41
CA THR A 142 -6.43 -7.35 3.12
C THR A 142 -5.74 -8.72 3.19
N ILE A 143 -4.66 -8.84 3.98
CA ILE A 143 -4.04 -10.14 4.25
C ILE A 143 -4.97 -11.02 5.09
N GLY A 144 -5.64 -10.45 6.09
CA GLY A 144 -6.65 -11.18 6.87
C GLY A 144 -7.81 -11.71 6.03
N CYS A 145 -8.22 -10.96 4.99
CA CYS A 145 -9.23 -11.41 4.03
C CYS A 145 -8.81 -12.67 3.25
N PHE A 146 -7.53 -13.07 3.25
CA PHE A 146 -7.12 -14.37 2.70
C PHE A 146 -7.76 -15.55 3.43
N GLY A 147 -8.01 -15.43 4.74
CA GLY A 147 -8.74 -16.44 5.50
C GLY A 147 -10.21 -16.59 5.08
N LEU A 148 -10.80 -15.55 4.46
CA LEU A 148 -12.19 -15.55 4.01
C LEU A 148 -12.40 -16.32 2.70
N PHE A 149 -11.33 -16.68 1.98
CA PHE A 149 -11.44 -17.54 0.78
C PHE A 149 -12.02 -18.93 1.08
N PHE A 150 -11.98 -19.39 2.35
CA PHE A 150 -12.58 -20.66 2.76
C PHE A 150 -14.09 -20.59 2.90
N PHE A 151 -14.67 -19.41 3.17
CA PHE A 151 -16.08 -19.25 3.50
C PHE A 151 -16.86 -18.46 2.44
N CYS A 152 -16.19 -17.59 1.67
CA CYS A 152 -16.81 -16.72 0.68
C CYS A 152 -16.37 -17.09 -0.73
N ASN A 153 -17.21 -16.75 -1.72
CA ASN A 153 -16.83 -16.85 -3.13
C ASN A 153 -15.56 -16.02 -3.40
N ALA A 154 -14.55 -16.67 -3.99
CA ALA A 154 -13.28 -16.04 -4.35
C ALA A 154 -13.46 -14.73 -5.14
N GLY A 155 -14.46 -14.64 -6.02
CA GLY A 155 -14.75 -13.41 -6.79
C GLY A 155 -15.13 -12.24 -5.89
N SER A 156 -15.98 -12.47 -4.90
CA SER A 156 -16.37 -11.47 -3.90
C SER A 156 -15.20 -11.04 -3.03
N VAL A 157 -14.36 -12.00 -2.59
CA VAL A 157 -13.19 -11.69 -1.76
C VAL A 157 -12.21 -10.79 -2.50
N TYR A 158 -11.90 -11.08 -3.77
CA TYR A 158 -11.02 -10.22 -4.58
C TYR A 158 -11.57 -8.80 -4.74
N LYS A 159 -12.89 -8.62 -4.94
CA LYS A 159 -13.50 -7.29 -5.03
C LYS A 159 -13.45 -6.54 -3.70
N ILE A 160 -13.73 -7.20 -2.59
CA ILE A 160 -13.64 -6.61 -1.25
C ILE A 160 -12.20 -6.14 -1.00
N CYS A 161 -11.21 -7.01 -1.24
CA CYS A 161 -9.80 -6.67 -1.13
C CYS A 161 -9.41 -5.50 -2.04
N ALA A 162 -9.94 -5.45 -3.27
CA ALA A 162 -9.69 -4.35 -4.19
C ALA A 162 -10.16 -2.99 -3.63
N TRP A 163 -11.36 -2.95 -3.05
CA TRP A 163 -11.89 -1.75 -2.39
C TRP A 163 -11.09 -1.37 -1.15
N ILE A 164 -10.67 -2.34 -0.34
CA ILE A 164 -9.82 -2.10 0.84
C ILE A 164 -8.47 -1.52 0.42
N GLN A 165 -7.82 -2.05 -0.61
CA GLN A 165 -6.55 -1.53 -1.15
C GLN A 165 -6.72 -0.13 -1.76
N LEU A 166 -7.87 0.17 -2.37
CA LEU A 166 -8.17 1.52 -2.87
C LEU A 166 -8.36 2.52 -1.72
N ALA A 167 -9.05 2.12 -0.66
CA ALA A 167 -9.20 2.92 0.56
C ALA A 167 -7.85 3.16 1.23
N ALA A 168 -6.99 2.13 1.31
CA ALA A 168 -5.62 2.27 1.81
C ALA A 168 -4.81 3.29 1.02
N ALA A 169 -4.83 3.21 -0.33
CA ALA A 169 -4.16 4.17 -1.19
C ALA A 169 -4.62 5.61 -0.92
N THR A 170 -5.93 5.80 -0.76
CA THR A 170 -6.53 7.11 -0.46
C THR A 170 -6.06 7.65 0.89
N CYS A 171 -6.06 6.83 1.94
CA CYS A 171 -5.56 7.21 3.26
C CYS A 171 -4.06 7.57 3.20
N MET A 172 -3.24 6.80 2.47
CA MET A 172 -1.81 7.11 2.31
C MET A 172 -1.58 8.44 1.58
N VAL A 173 -2.35 8.73 0.53
CA VAL A 173 -2.31 10.03 -0.19
C VAL A 173 -2.61 11.17 0.77
N ILE A 174 -3.70 11.06 1.54
CA ILE A 174 -4.10 12.09 2.51
C ILE A 174 -2.98 12.29 3.54
N GLY A 175 -2.43 11.21 4.09
CA GLY A 175 -1.31 11.29 5.03
C GLY A 175 -0.06 11.98 4.46
N CYS A 176 0.30 11.68 3.20
CA CYS A 176 1.44 12.29 2.52
C CYS A 176 1.24 13.78 2.21
N MET A 177 -0.01 14.22 1.98
CA MET A 177 -0.35 15.64 1.77
C MET A 177 -0.40 16.42 3.08
N ILE A 178 -0.91 15.82 4.17
CA ILE A 178 -0.98 16.47 5.48
C ILE A 178 0.40 16.59 6.13
N TYR A 179 1.31 15.64 5.88
CA TYR A 179 2.62 15.63 6.53
C TYR A 179 3.42 16.94 6.30
N PRO A 180 3.51 17.50 5.08
CA PRO A 180 4.10 18.82 4.82
C PRO A 180 3.52 20.01 5.59
N ASP A 181 2.26 19.94 6.03
CA ASP A 181 1.65 21.00 6.84
C ASP A 181 2.26 21.09 8.23
N GLY A 182 2.89 20.01 8.72
CA GLY A 182 3.52 19.97 10.04
C GLY A 182 4.94 20.52 10.10
N TRP A 183 5.50 20.97 8.97
CA TRP A 183 6.89 21.45 8.89
C TRP A 183 7.11 22.82 9.52
N ASP A 184 6.03 23.55 9.81
CA ASP A 184 6.06 24.86 10.44
C ASP A 184 6.23 24.81 11.97
N SER A 185 6.32 23.61 12.57
CA SER A 185 6.49 23.42 14.01
C SER A 185 7.84 23.98 14.51
N GLU A 186 7.88 24.40 15.77
CA GLU A 186 9.08 24.98 16.37
C GLU A 186 10.26 23.98 16.38
N GLU A 187 9.98 22.70 16.61
CA GLU A 187 10.95 21.61 16.61
C GLU A 187 11.58 21.42 15.22
N VAL A 188 10.77 21.46 14.16
CA VAL A 188 11.25 21.36 12.79
C VAL A 188 12.03 22.62 12.41
N LYS A 189 11.51 23.81 12.70
CA LYS A 189 12.22 25.09 12.46
C LYS A 189 13.54 25.20 13.21
N ARG A 190 13.61 24.66 14.43
CA ARG A 190 14.85 24.61 15.22
C ARG A 190 15.94 23.80 14.49
N MET A 191 15.59 22.68 13.87
CA MET A 191 16.54 21.85 13.13
C MET A 191 16.81 22.33 11.71
N CYS A 192 15.74 22.66 10.97
CA CYS A 192 15.76 22.96 9.53
C CYS A 192 15.98 24.45 9.23
N GLY A 193 15.97 25.31 10.25
CA GLY A 193 16.13 26.76 10.14
C GLY A 193 14.80 27.52 10.13
N GLN A 194 14.86 28.79 10.50
CA GLN A 194 13.68 29.67 10.64
C GLN A 194 12.97 30.00 9.32
N ARG A 195 13.62 29.73 8.18
CA ARG A 195 13.03 29.87 6.84
C ARG A 195 12.11 28.70 6.46
N THR A 196 11.98 27.69 7.32
CA THR A 196 11.10 26.54 7.10
C THR A 196 9.64 26.95 7.32
N ASP A 197 8.79 26.68 6.35
CA ASP A 197 7.34 26.91 6.42
C ASP A 197 6.60 25.70 5.83
N LYS A 198 5.27 25.72 5.84
CA LYS A 198 4.44 24.65 5.25
C LYS A 198 4.85 24.41 3.80
N TYR A 199 5.03 23.14 3.43
CA TYR A 199 5.52 22.71 2.11
C TYR A 199 6.91 23.24 1.68
N THR A 200 7.64 23.94 2.55
CA THR A 200 8.97 24.45 2.25
C THR A 200 9.97 23.96 3.29
N LEU A 201 10.69 22.89 2.95
CA LEU A 201 11.85 22.46 3.73
C LEU A 201 12.95 23.51 3.55
N GLY A 202 13.42 24.11 4.66
CA GLY A 202 14.57 25.01 4.66
C GLY A 202 15.86 24.25 4.36
N ASN A 203 16.71 24.07 5.37
CA ASN A 203 18.00 23.39 5.22
C ASN A 203 17.89 21.86 5.33
N CYS A 204 16.71 21.31 5.63
CA CYS A 204 16.49 19.86 5.76
C CYS A 204 16.27 19.17 4.42
N THR A 205 16.40 17.84 4.42
CA THR A 205 16.11 17.01 3.23
C THR A 205 15.04 15.97 3.52
N VAL A 206 14.28 15.63 2.48
CA VAL A 206 13.37 14.49 2.48
C VAL A 206 14.19 13.19 2.52
N ARG A 207 13.77 12.26 3.36
CA ARG A 207 14.41 10.96 3.54
C ARG A 207 13.58 9.85 2.89
N TRP A 208 14.17 8.66 2.91
CA TRP A 208 13.70 7.50 2.17
C TRP A 208 12.32 6.97 2.58
N ALA A 209 11.89 7.14 3.83
CA ALA A 209 10.57 6.62 4.26
C ALA A 209 9.43 7.39 3.57
N TYR A 210 9.59 8.70 3.36
CA TYR A 210 8.62 9.52 2.62
C TYR A 210 8.57 9.12 1.14
N ILE A 211 9.72 8.80 0.54
CA ILE A 211 9.78 8.31 -0.85
C ILE A 211 9.07 6.95 -0.96
N LEU A 212 9.28 6.04 -0.01
CA LEU A 212 8.56 4.76 0.04
C LEU A 212 7.06 4.96 0.24
N ALA A 213 6.62 5.96 1.01
CA ALA A 213 5.20 6.29 1.15
C ALA A 213 4.58 6.68 -0.21
N ILE A 214 5.25 7.51 -1.00
CA ILE A 214 4.79 7.90 -2.35
C ILE A 214 4.73 6.68 -3.28
N ILE A 215 5.78 5.86 -3.29
CA ILE A 215 5.83 4.61 -4.09
C ILE A 215 4.69 3.67 -3.67
N SER A 216 4.38 3.60 -2.38
CA SER A 216 3.35 2.72 -1.84
C SER A 216 1.94 3.07 -2.36
N ILE A 217 1.68 4.34 -2.67
CA ILE A 217 0.40 4.76 -3.26
C ILE A 217 0.20 4.12 -4.62
N MET A 218 1.22 4.18 -5.48
CA MET A 218 1.18 3.60 -6.82
C MET A 218 1.05 2.08 -6.78
N ASP A 219 1.79 1.41 -5.90
CA ASP A 219 1.71 -0.05 -5.73
C ASP A 219 0.32 -0.49 -5.24
N SER A 220 -0.27 0.25 -4.30
CA SER A 220 -1.63 -0.01 -3.81
C SER A 220 -2.68 0.12 -4.91
N LEU A 221 -2.55 1.09 -5.81
CA LEU A 221 -3.45 1.24 -6.96
C LEU A 221 -3.31 0.09 -7.96
N VAL A 222 -2.08 -0.35 -8.23
CA VAL A 222 -1.80 -1.49 -9.11
C VAL A 222 -2.38 -2.78 -8.53
N LEU A 223 -2.18 -3.04 -7.24
CA LEU A 223 -2.71 -4.22 -6.56
C LEU A 223 -4.25 -4.21 -6.52
N SER A 224 -4.85 -3.04 -6.28
CA SER A 224 -6.32 -2.87 -6.30
C SER A 224 -6.88 -3.16 -7.68
N PHE A 225 -6.26 -2.63 -8.74
CA PHE A 225 -6.68 -2.91 -10.12
C PHE A 225 -6.56 -4.40 -10.46
N LEU A 226 -5.44 -5.03 -10.09
CA LEU A 226 -5.25 -6.47 -10.31
C LEU A 226 -6.32 -7.30 -9.59
N ALA A 227 -6.65 -6.94 -8.35
CA ALA A 227 -7.71 -7.57 -7.58
C ALA A 227 -9.10 -7.41 -8.24
N PHE A 228 -9.43 -6.23 -8.77
CA PHE A 228 -10.67 -6.05 -9.55
C PHE A 228 -10.72 -6.92 -10.80
N VAL A 229 -9.61 -6.99 -11.54
CA VAL A 229 -9.52 -7.84 -12.74
C VAL A 229 -9.70 -9.32 -12.37
N LEU A 230 -9.06 -9.79 -11.30
CA LEU A 230 -9.20 -11.16 -10.82
C LEU A 230 -10.62 -11.46 -10.35
N GLY A 231 -11.24 -10.56 -9.58
CA GLY A 231 -12.62 -10.71 -9.13
C GLY A 231 -13.61 -10.80 -10.29
N ASN A 232 -13.54 -9.87 -11.24
CA ASN A 232 -14.41 -9.86 -12.42
C ASN A 232 -14.18 -11.07 -13.34
N ARG A 233 -12.98 -11.64 -13.37
CA ARG A 233 -12.69 -12.87 -14.11
C ARG A 233 -13.25 -14.11 -13.42
N GLN A 234 -13.25 -14.13 -12.10
CA GLN A 234 -13.79 -15.25 -11.32
C GLN A 234 -15.32 -15.32 -11.46
N ASP A 235 -16.00 -14.17 -11.54
CA ASP A 235 -17.45 -14.14 -11.81
C ASP A 235 -17.80 -14.76 -13.17
N LYS A 236 -17.01 -14.47 -14.21
CA LYS A 236 -17.22 -15.04 -15.56
C LYS A 236 -16.98 -16.55 -15.63
N LEU A 237 -16.24 -17.10 -14.68
CA LEU A 237 -15.94 -18.53 -14.60
C LEU A 237 -16.99 -19.31 -13.80
N LEU A 238 -17.82 -18.63 -13.01
CA LEU A 238 -18.96 -19.20 -12.31
C LEU A 238 -20.20 -18.93 -13.17
N PRO A 239 -20.59 -19.82 -14.11
CA PRO A 239 -21.87 -19.69 -14.79
C PRO A 239 -23.01 -19.62 -13.75
N GLU A 240 -24.12 -18.97 -14.10
CA GLU A 240 -25.29 -18.70 -13.25
C GLU A 240 -25.94 -19.96 -12.64
N ASP A 241 -25.47 -21.16 -13.01
CA ASP A 241 -25.96 -22.46 -12.55
C ASP A 241 -25.62 -22.81 -11.08
N PHE A 242 -24.84 -21.97 -10.38
CA PHE A 242 -24.58 -22.11 -8.93
C PHE A 242 -25.49 -21.23 -8.06
N GLN A 243 -26.66 -20.84 -8.53
CA GLN A 243 -27.75 -20.50 -7.61
C GLN A 243 -28.16 -21.78 -6.87
N VAL A 244 -27.63 -21.92 -5.66
CA VAL A 244 -28.06 -22.91 -4.67
C VAL A 244 -29.57 -22.88 -4.60
N GLY A 245 -30.17 -24.04 -4.89
CA GLY A 245 -31.61 -24.22 -4.90
C GLY A 245 -32.22 -23.87 -3.56
N GLU A 246 -32.98 -22.79 -3.56
CA GLU A 246 -34.12 -22.62 -2.68
C GLU A 246 -35.20 -21.84 -3.44
N ASN A 247 -35.98 -22.56 -4.24
CA ASN A 247 -37.41 -22.33 -4.30
C ASN A 247 -38.13 -23.59 -4.80
N THR A 248 -38.83 -24.18 -3.86
CA THR A 248 -39.81 -25.25 -3.98
C THR A 248 -40.83 -24.97 -5.09
N GLY A 249 -41.08 -25.97 -5.94
CA GLY A 249 -42.46 -26.25 -6.40
C GLY A 249 -42.84 -25.90 -7.85
N LYS A 250 -42.94 -26.98 -8.65
CA LYS A 250 -43.94 -27.25 -9.70
C LYS A 250 -44.00 -26.31 -10.92
N MET A 251 -43.73 -26.86 -12.10
CA MET A 251 -44.81 -27.42 -12.96
C MET A 251 -44.27 -28.34 -14.06
N THR A 252 -44.84 -29.55 -14.09
CA THR A 252 -45.02 -30.48 -15.22
C THR A 252 -45.31 -29.77 -16.55
N LYS A 253 -44.93 -30.23 -17.75
CA LYS A 253 -45.39 -31.44 -18.45
C LYS A 253 -44.77 -31.49 -19.87
N GLN A 254 -44.61 -32.73 -20.36
CA GLN A 254 -44.44 -33.24 -21.73
C GLN A 254 -44.91 -32.34 -22.90
N ALA A 255 -44.17 -32.33 -24.02
CA ALA A 255 -44.28 -33.29 -25.13
C ALA A 255 -43.04 -33.20 -26.03
#